data_AF-A0A087UKM5-F1
#
_entry.id   AF-A0A087UKM5-F1
#
_cell.length_a   1.000
_cell.length_b   1.000
_cell.length_c   1.000
_cell.angle_alpha   90.00
_cell.angle_beta   90.00
_cell.angle_gamma   90.00
#
_symmetry.space_group_name_H-M   'P 1'
#
loop_
_entity.id
_entity.type
_entity.pdbx_description
1 polymer ?
#
loop_
_entity_poly.entity_id
_entity_poly.type
_entity_poly.pdbx_seq_one_letter_code
_entity_poly.pdbx_strand_id
1 'polypeptide(L)'
;MRSWNKFGRLGLKDLLPPSVEYPEMDCIARPRNLFCFLAGDERVNEQIHLTVLHTLYVRDHNRIARELAFLNPHWDDEKIYHETRHIMAAAVQHITYNEFLPVILGREYMEQNNLTLLKEGYWNGYDEDSHAGPANSFQSAAFRFGHTFIQNRVRLYDK
;
A
#
# COMPACT_ATOMS: atom_id res chain seq x y z
N MET A 1 -7.66 -2.73 -11.11
CA MET A 1 -8.19 -1.64 -10.26
C MET A 1 -8.43 -0.36 -11.05
N ARG A 2 -9.44 0.44 -10.67
CA ARG A 2 -9.72 1.73 -11.34
C ARG A 2 -8.59 2.72 -11.08
N SER A 3 -8.15 3.39 -12.14
CA SER A 3 -7.17 4.48 -12.11
C SER A 3 -7.68 5.63 -12.99
N TRP A 4 -7.18 6.84 -12.76
CA TRP A 4 -7.60 8.03 -13.50
C TRP A 4 -6.50 8.52 -14.45
N ASN A 5 -6.72 8.31 -15.74
CA ASN A 5 -5.83 8.77 -16.79
C ASN A 5 -6.09 10.24 -17.17
N LYS A 6 -5.94 11.16 -16.20
CA LYS A 6 -6.17 12.61 -16.42
C LYS A 6 -5.15 13.23 -17.36
N PHE A 7 -3.90 12.79 -17.25
CA PHE A 7 -2.74 13.45 -17.87
C PHE A 7 -2.06 12.60 -18.94
N GLY A 8 -2.72 11.55 -19.46
CA GLY A 8 -2.14 10.66 -20.47
C GLY A 8 -1.72 11.36 -21.76
N ARG A 9 -2.40 12.45 -22.14
CA ARG A 9 -2.01 13.29 -23.29
C ARG A 9 -0.63 13.95 -23.12
N LEU A 10 -0.16 14.07 -21.88
CA LEU A 10 1.15 14.61 -21.53
C LEU A 10 2.20 13.49 -21.32
N GLY A 11 1.85 12.23 -21.59
CA GLY A 11 2.72 11.08 -21.34
C GLY A 11 2.90 10.73 -19.86
N LEU A 12 2.07 11.30 -18.97
CA LEU A 12 2.12 11.01 -17.53
C LEU A 12 1.30 9.77 -17.17
N LYS A 13 1.74 9.07 -16.11
CA LYS A 13 1.08 7.86 -15.61
C LYS A 13 -0.21 8.18 -14.85
N ASP A 14 -1.16 7.25 -14.85
CA ASP A 14 -2.46 7.37 -14.18
C ASP A 14 -2.36 7.73 -12.69
N LEU A 15 -3.36 8.44 -12.18
CA LEU A 15 -3.52 8.75 -10.76
C LEU A 15 -4.57 7.86 -10.11
N LEU A 16 -4.74 8.01 -8.80
CA LEU A 16 -5.90 7.46 -8.10
C LEU A 16 -7.20 8.08 -8.65
N PRO A 17 -8.33 7.36 -8.58
CA PRO A 17 -9.62 7.90 -8.96
C PRO A 17 -10.00 9.10 -8.07
N PRO A 18 -10.59 10.17 -8.62
CA PRO A 18 -11.08 11.30 -7.82
C PRO A 18 -12.39 10.95 -7.11
N SER A 19 -12.59 11.49 -5.92
CA SER A 19 -13.89 11.50 -5.25
C SER A 19 -14.79 12.55 -5.93
N VAL A 20 -15.78 12.07 -6.69
CA VAL A 20 -16.73 12.94 -7.41
C VAL A 20 -18.04 13.15 -6.66
N GLU A 21 -18.44 12.17 -5.84
CA GLU A 21 -19.69 12.21 -5.09
C GLU A 21 -19.54 13.02 -3.81
N TYR A 22 -18.40 12.87 -3.12
CA TYR A 22 -18.06 13.63 -1.93
C TYR A 22 -16.63 14.21 -2.04
N PRO A 23 -16.45 15.30 -2.81
CA PRO A 23 -15.11 15.82 -3.18
C PRO A 23 -14.23 16.29 -2.03
N GLU A 24 -14.82 16.53 -0.85
CA GLU A 24 -14.17 16.99 0.37
C GLU A 24 -14.25 15.95 1.52
N MET A 25 -14.69 14.72 1.23
CA MET A 25 -14.65 13.63 2.20
C MET A 25 -13.18 13.33 2.52
N ASP A 26 -12.80 13.49 3.80
CA ASP A 26 -11.47 13.21 4.37
C ASP A 26 -10.30 14.07 3.86
N CYS A 27 -10.57 15.13 3.10
CA CYS A 27 -9.55 16.12 2.75
C CYS A 27 -10.12 17.51 2.48
N ILE A 28 -9.33 18.55 2.73
CA ILE A 28 -9.74 19.93 2.44
C ILE A 28 -9.26 20.30 1.03
N ALA A 29 -10.14 20.15 0.04
CA ALA A 29 -9.86 20.57 -1.32
C ALA A 29 -9.89 22.10 -1.46
N ARG A 30 -8.74 22.78 -1.33
CA ARG A 30 -8.60 24.23 -1.60
C ARG A 30 -7.62 24.50 -2.73
N PRO A 31 -8.00 25.24 -3.79
CA PRO A 31 -9.33 25.78 -4.13
C PRO A 31 -10.39 24.72 -4.51
N ARG A 32 -11.68 25.12 -4.54
CA ARG A 32 -12.90 24.29 -4.77
C ARG A 32 -12.96 23.45 -6.06
N ASN A 33 -11.89 23.47 -6.87
CA ASN A 33 -11.78 22.75 -8.13
C ASN A 33 -10.83 21.54 -8.02
N LEU A 34 -10.36 21.26 -6.79
CA LEU A 34 -9.57 20.09 -6.44
C LEU A 34 -10.50 19.00 -5.90
N PHE A 35 -10.05 17.76 -6.02
CA PHE A 35 -10.77 16.58 -5.57
C PHE A 35 -9.84 15.80 -4.64
N CYS A 36 -10.39 15.24 -3.57
CA CYS A 36 -9.72 14.17 -2.83
C CYS A 36 -9.64 12.91 -3.70
N PHE A 37 -8.63 12.08 -3.47
CA PHE A 37 -8.51 10.77 -4.11
C PHE A 37 -9.29 9.70 -3.34
N LEU A 38 -9.76 8.70 -4.06
CA LEU A 38 -10.32 7.48 -3.51
C LEU A 38 -9.27 6.37 -3.50
N ALA A 39 -9.21 5.62 -2.41
CA ALA A 39 -8.42 4.41 -2.28
C ALA A 39 -9.11 3.45 -1.30
N GLY A 40 -8.46 2.31 -1.00
CA GLY A 40 -8.97 1.37 0.00
C GLY A 40 -8.88 1.84 1.46
N ASP A 41 -8.21 2.97 1.72
CA ASP A 41 -8.12 3.62 3.02
C ASP A 41 -8.52 5.10 2.87
N GLU A 42 -9.39 5.57 3.76
CA GLU A 42 -9.97 6.93 3.72
C GLU A 42 -8.91 8.03 3.90
N ARG A 43 -7.80 7.71 4.59
CA ARG A 43 -6.74 8.65 4.93
C ARG A 43 -5.76 8.89 3.79
N VAL A 44 -6.02 8.36 2.59
CA VAL A 44 -5.13 8.48 1.42
C VAL A 44 -4.74 9.93 1.10
N ASN A 45 -5.53 10.91 1.55
CA ASN A 45 -5.32 12.34 1.33
C ASN A 45 -4.69 13.08 2.52
N GLU A 46 -4.35 12.42 3.63
CA GLU A 46 -3.78 13.06 4.83
C GLU A 46 -2.42 13.73 4.54
N GLN A 47 -1.57 13.08 3.75
CA GLN A 47 -0.30 13.63 3.29
C GLN A 47 0.09 13.11 1.92
N ILE A 48 0.83 13.93 1.16
CA ILE A 48 1.21 13.64 -0.22
C ILE A 48 2.01 12.34 -0.37
N HIS A 49 2.89 11.99 0.59
CA HIS A 49 3.67 10.75 0.51
C HIS A 49 2.78 9.51 0.59
N LEU A 50 1.73 9.55 1.40
CA LEU A 50 0.76 8.46 1.51
C LEU A 50 -0.02 8.32 0.19
N THR A 51 -0.50 9.43 -0.37
CA THR A 51 -1.15 9.45 -1.70
C THR A 51 -0.25 8.86 -2.79
N VAL A 52 1.04 9.21 -2.78
CA VAL A 52 2.04 8.68 -3.73
C VAL A 52 2.18 7.17 -3.57
N LEU A 53 2.28 6.67 -2.33
CA LEU A 53 2.38 5.23 -2.07
C LEU A 53 1.13 4.47 -2.55
N HIS A 54 -0.08 4.95 -2.25
CA HIS A 54 -1.31 4.37 -2.77
C HIS A 54 -1.36 4.38 -4.31
N THR A 55 -0.93 5.48 -4.92
CA THR A 55 -0.84 5.59 -6.39
C THR A 55 0.14 4.57 -6.98
N LEU A 56 1.29 4.36 -6.34
CA LEU A 56 2.27 3.35 -6.74
C LEU A 56 1.67 1.94 -6.67
N TYR A 57 0.99 1.59 -5.58
CA TYR A 57 0.38 0.26 -5.42
C TYR A 57 -0.72 -0.02 -6.44
N VAL A 58 -1.59 0.96 -6.76
CA VAL A 58 -2.61 0.77 -7.81
C VAL A 58 -1.98 0.59 -9.18
N ARG A 59 -0.92 1.35 -9.49
CA ARG A 59 -0.17 1.19 -10.75
C ARG A 59 0.49 -0.18 -10.84
N ASP A 60 1.09 -0.66 -9.75
CA ASP A 60 1.77 -1.95 -9.74
C ASP A 60 0.79 -3.12 -9.81
N HIS A 61 -0.34 -3.04 -9.09
CA HIS A 61 -1.45 -3.96 -9.25
C HIS A 61 -1.91 -4.02 -10.71
N ASN A 62 -2.17 -2.87 -11.35
CA ASN A 62 -2.60 -2.84 -12.75
C ASN A 62 -1.52 -3.33 -13.74
N ARG A 63 -0.23 -3.18 -13.40
CA ARG A 63 0.87 -3.77 -14.19
C ARG A 63 0.82 -5.30 -14.09
N ILE A 64 0.80 -5.85 -12.89
CA ILE A 64 0.76 -7.31 -12.65
C ILE A 64 -0.50 -7.93 -13.26
N ALA A 65 -1.66 -7.29 -13.10
CA ALA A 65 -2.92 -7.78 -13.67
C ALA A 65 -2.85 -7.92 -15.20
N ARG A 66 -2.21 -6.98 -15.90
CA ARG A 66 -2.02 -7.08 -17.36
C ARG A 66 -1.10 -8.24 -17.74
N GLU A 67 -0.02 -8.44 -16.99
CA GLU A 67 0.90 -9.57 -17.22
C GLU A 67 0.18 -10.91 -16.97
N LEU A 68 -0.61 -11.02 -15.89
CA LEU A 68 -1.38 -12.22 -15.60
C LEU A 68 -2.44 -12.50 -16.67
N ALA A 69 -3.12 -11.46 -17.16
CA ALA A 69 -4.09 -11.58 -18.25
C ALA A 69 -3.44 -12.05 -19.56
N PHE A 70 -2.24 -11.54 -19.86
CA PHE A 70 -1.47 -11.94 -21.03
C PHE A 70 -1.00 -13.40 -20.94
N LEU A 71 -0.49 -13.81 -19.77
CA LEU A 71 -0.02 -15.19 -19.53
C LEU A 71 -1.17 -16.20 -19.42
N ASN A 72 -2.34 -15.77 -18.94
CA ASN A 72 -3.50 -16.62 -18.72
C ASN A 72 -4.74 -16.09 -19.46
N PRO A 73 -4.81 -16.22 -20.80
CA PRO A 73 -5.95 -15.71 -21.58
C PRO A 73 -7.30 -16.37 -21.25
N HIS A 74 -7.28 -17.47 -20.50
CA HIS A 74 -8.45 -18.22 -20.05
C HIS A 74 -9.00 -17.76 -18.70
N TRP A 75 -8.30 -16.85 -18.00
CA TRP A 75 -8.80 -16.26 -16.76
C TRP A 75 -9.77 -15.12 -17.05
N ASP A 76 -10.81 -15.01 -16.24
CA ASP A 76 -11.69 -13.85 -16.23
C ASP A 76 -11.10 -12.71 -15.37
N ASP A 77 -11.75 -11.55 -15.41
CA ASP A 77 -11.32 -10.36 -14.67
C ASP A 77 -11.30 -10.60 -13.15
N GLU A 78 -12.25 -11.37 -12.61
CA GLU A 78 -12.34 -11.67 -11.19
C GLU A 78 -11.14 -12.50 -10.72
N LYS A 79 -10.80 -13.58 -11.44
CA LYS A 79 -9.61 -14.38 -11.14
C LYS A 79 -8.34 -13.54 -11.23
N ILE A 80 -8.19 -12.74 -12.28
CA ILE A 80 -7.03 -11.84 -12.45
C ILE A 80 -6.93 -10.87 -11.26
N TYR A 81 -8.03 -10.24 -10.85
CA TYR A 81 -8.05 -9.32 -9.72
C TYR A 81 -7.62 -10.00 -8.42
N HIS A 82 -8.17 -11.16 -8.10
CA HIS A 82 -7.87 -11.87 -6.86
C HIS A 82 -6.43 -12.39 -6.81
N GLU A 83 -5.92 -12.98 -7.90
CA GLU A 83 -4.53 -13.43 -7.96
C GLU A 83 -3.54 -12.25 -7.87
N THR A 84 -3.84 -11.16 -8.57
CA THR A 84 -3.05 -9.93 -8.44
C THR A 84 -3.06 -9.41 -7.00
N ARG A 85 -4.22 -9.42 -6.33
CA ARG A 85 -4.36 -8.99 -4.93
C ARG A 85 -3.54 -9.87 -3.99
N HIS A 86 -3.50 -11.19 -4.19
CA HIS A 86 -2.67 -12.10 -3.39
C HIS A 86 -1.18 -11.79 -3.56
N ILE A 87 -0.72 -11.56 -4.79
CA ILE A 87 0.67 -11.18 -5.05
C ILE A 87 1.02 -9.85 -4.37
N MET A 88 0.15 -8.85 -4.47
CA MET A 88 0.36 -7.56 -3.80
C MET A 88 0.42 -7.70 -2.27
N ALA A 89 -0.46 -8.52 -1.68
CA ALA A 89 -0.44 -8.80 -0.24
C ALA A 89 0.89 -9.47 0.19
N ALA A 90 1.34 -10.48 -0.56
CA ALA A 90 2.62 -11.13 -0.32
C ALA A 90 3.81 -10.17 -0.47
N ALA A 91 3.78 -9.27 -1.47
CA ALA A 91 4.82 -8.26 -1.65
C ALA A 91 4.90 -7.29 -0.46
N VAL A 92 3.75 -6.79 0.03
CA VAL A 92 3.70 -5.93 1.21
C VAL A 92 4.20 -6.67 2.45
N GLN A 93 3.79 -7.92 2.66
CA GLN A 93 4.30 -8.75 3.77
C GLN A 93 5.82 -8.94 3.66
N HIS A 94 6.33 -9.28 2.48
CA HIS A 94 7.76 -9.45 2.25
C HIS A 94 8.54 -8.18 2.58
N ILE A 95 8.16 -7.03 2.03
CA ILE A 95 8.80 -5.72 2.33
C ILE A 95 8.72 -5.44 3.84
N THR A 96 7.59 -5.72 4.48
CA THR A 96 7.39 -5.47 5.91
C THR A 96 8.34 -6.29 6.77
N TYR A 97 8.40 -7.60 6.58
CA TYR A 97 9.20 -8.50 7.42
C TYR A 97 10.69 -8.53 7.03
N ASN A 98 11.01 -8.34 5.74
CA ASN A 98 12.38 -8.39 5.24
C ASN A 98 13.12 -7.06 5.36
N GLU A 99 12.43 -5.94 5.19
CA GLU A 99 13.08 -4.62 5.04
C GLU A 99 12.68 -3.66 6.17
N PHE A 100 11.39 -3.52 6.46
CA PHE A 100 10.91 -2.52 7.42
C PHE A 100 11.16 -2.93 8.87
N LEU A 101 10.62 -4.07 9.31
CA LEU A 101 10.71 -4.52 10.70
C LEU A 101 12.15 -4.72 11.20
N PRO A 102 13.10 -5.27 10.43
CA PRO A 102 14.50 -5.39 10.89
C PRO A 102 15.16 -4.05 11.18
N VAL A 103 14.80 -2.98 10.45
CA VAL A 103 15.35 -1.63 10.67
C VAL A 103 14.77 -1.01 11.94
N ILE A 104 13.51 -1.29 12.25
CA ILE A 104 12.81 -0.74 13.43
C ILE A 104 13.13 -1.51 14.71
N LEU A 105 13.08 -2.85 14.67
CA LEU A 105 13.18 -3.73 15.83
C LEU A 105 14.60 -4.25 16.09
N GLY A 106 15.46 -4.24 15.06
CA GLY A 106 16.78 -4.85 15.10
C GLY A 106 16.76 -6.36 14.83
N ARG A 107 17.88 -6.88 14.31
CA ARG A 107 18.00 -8.29 13.88
C ARG A 107 17.83 -9.27 15.04
N GLU A 108 18.39 -8.96 16.20
CA GLU A 108 18.31 -9.84 17.39
C GLU A 108 16.84 -10.07 17.80
N TYR A 109 16.02 -9.01 17.83
CA TYR A 109 14.60 -9.13 18.17
C TYR A 109 13.82 -9.92 17.11
N MET A 110 14.13 -9.71 15.84
CA MET A 110 13.51 -10.47 14.74
C MET A 110 13.80 -11.97 14.85
N GLU A 111 15.04 -12.35 15.20
CA GLU A 111 15.45 -13.75 15.39
C GLU A 111 14.79 -14.36 16.63
N GLN A 112 14.82 -13.66 17.78
CA GLN A 112 14.22 -14.14 19.03
C GLN A 112 12.71 -14.39 18.93
N ASN A 113 12.01 -13.68 18.05
CA ASN A 113 10.56 -13.79 17.87
C ASN A 113 10.16 -14.55 16.60
N ASN A 114 11.09 -15.23 15.92
CA ASN A 114 10.84 -16.00 14.69
C ASN A 114 10.18 -15.17 13.57
N LEU A 115 10.51 -13.87 13.47
CA LEU A 115 9.99 -12.96 12.46
C LEU A 115 10.88 -12.87 11.21
N THR A 116 12.05 -13.52 11.23
CA THR A 116 12.99 -13.53 10.10
C THR A 116 12.50 -14.48 9.01
N LEU A 117 12.41 -13.98 7.78
CA LEU A 117 11.94 -14.77 6.64
C LEU A 117 12.91 -15.91 6.30
N LEU A 118 12.34 -17.04 5.86
CA LEU A 118 13.10 -18.13 5.27
C LEU A 118 13.66 -17.69 3.91
N LYS A 119 14.91 -18.07 3.62
CA LYS A 119 15.53 -17.80 2.31
C LYS A 119 14.93 -18.66 1.20
N GLU A 120 14.47 -19.86 1.54
CA GLU A 120 13.93 -20.86 0.62
C GLU A 120 12.80 -21.64 1.31
N GLY A 121 11.86 -22.16 0.51
CA GLY A 121 10.74 -22.97 1.00
C GLY A 121 9.59 -22.18 1.61
N TYR A 122 8.65 -22.90 2.24
CA TYR A 122 7.47 -22.34 2.88
C TYR A 122 7.60 -22.36 4.41
N TRP A 123 7.09 -21.32 5.05
CA TRP A 123 6.93 -21.30 6.50
C TRP A 123 5.66 -22.06 6.88
N ASN A 124 5.78 -23.05 7.78
CA ASN A 124 4.69 -23.97 8.15
C ASN A 124 4.17 -23.75 9.58
N GLY A 125 4.38 -22.56 10.16
CA GLY A 125 3.98 -22.26 11.54
C GLY A 125 2.60 -21.63 11.70
N TYR A 126 1.73 -21.73 10.68
CA TYR A 126 0.37 -21.21 10.78
C TYR A 126 -0.37 -21.89 11.94
N ASP A 127 -1.01 -21.07 12.77
CA ASP A 127 -1.76 -21.49 13.93
C ASP A 127 -3.16 -20.85 13.85
N GLU A 128 -4.19 -21.69 13.77
CA GLU A 128 -5.59 -21.25 13.64
C GLU A 128 -6.15 -20.63 14.93
N ASP A 129 -5.56 -20.97 16.08
CA ASP A 129 -5.94 -20.42 17.38
C ASP A 129 -5.27 -19.06 17.66
N SER A 130 -4.36 -18.63 16.77
CA SER A 130 -3.64 -17.36 16.90
C SER A 130 -4.55 -16.15 16.72
N HIS A 131 -4.52 -15.23 17.69
CA HIS A 131 -5.26 -13.98 17.60
C HIS A 131 -4.56 -12.98 16.67
N ALA A 132 -5.04 -12.84 15.44
CA ALA A 132 -4.50 -11.90 14.46
C ALA A 132 -4.98 -10.44 14.63
N GLY A 133 -5.79 -10.15 15.66
CA GLY A 133 -6.29 -8.81 15.93
C GLY A 133 -5.21 -7.89 16.48
N PRO A 134 -5.08 -6.64 15.97
CA PRO A 134 -4.10 -5.71 16.52
C PRO A 134 -4.48 -5.29 17.94
N ALA A 135 -3.53 -5.38 18.88
CA ALA A 135 -3.77 -4.95 20.26
C ALA A 135 -4.15 -3.45 20.32
N ASN A 136 -5.02 -3.06 21.25
CA ASN A 136 -5.45 -1.66 21.41
C ASN A 136 -4.25 -0.73 21.66
N SER A 137 -3.29 -1.14 22.48
CA SER A 137 -2.06 -0.39 22.75
C SER A 137 -1.23 -0.14 21.49
N PHE A 138 -1.21 -1.09 20.55
CA PHE A 138 -0.51 -0.96 19.28
C PHE A 138 -1.16 0.12 18.40
N GLN A 139 -2.49 0.06 18.23
CA GLN A 139 -3.24 0.98 17.38
C GLN A 139 -3.32 2.40 17.95
N SER A 140 -3.54 2.51 19.26
CA SER A 140 -3.77 3.81 19.93
C SER A 140 -2.48 4.58 20.18
N ALA A 141 -1.37 3.90 20.47
CA ALA A 141 -0.15 4.54 20.95
C ALA A 141 1.14 4.00 20.31
N ALA A 142 1.46 2.70 20.47
CA ALA A 142 2.81 2.21 20.20
C ALA A 142 3.23 2.41 18.73
N PHE A 143 2.36 2.09 17.77
CA PHE A 143 2.69 2.24 16.35
C PHE A 143 2.64 3.71 15.85
N ARG A 144 2.28 4.67 16.73
CA ARG A 144 2.41 6.10 16.45
C ARG A 144 3.83 6.64 16.66
N PHE A 145 4.80 5.80 17.06
CA PHE A 145 6.22 6.20 17.17
C PHE A 145 6.75 6.79 15.84
N GLY A 146 6.18 6.40 14.70
CA GLY A 146 6.49 6.97 13.39
C GLY A 146 6.27 8.50 13.29
N HIS A 147 5.48 9.10 14.19
CA HIS A 147 5.36 10.56 14.28
C HIS A 147 6.68 11.24 14.66
N THR A 148 7.62 10.52 15.29
CA THR A 148 8.97 11.04 15.56
C THR A 148 9.83 11.17 14.31
N PHE A 149 9.46 10.53 13.19
CA PHE A 149 10.18 10.59 11.92
C PHE A 149 9.70 11.72 10.99
N ILE A 150 8.55 12.33 11.31
CA ILE A 150 7.92 13.34 10.45
C ILE A 150 8.81 14.58 10.39
N GLN A 151 9.22 14.92 9.17
CA GLN A 151 10.00 16.11 8.88
C GLN A 151 9.08 17.33 8.75
N ASN A 152 9.60 18.52 9.08
CA ASN A 152 8.84 19.78 9.02
C ASN A 152 8.55 20.29 7.60
N ARG A 153 9.18 19.70 6.57
CA ARG A 153 9.07 20.12 5.18
C ARG A 153 9.09 18.91 4.26
N VAL A 154 8.21 18.93 3.26
CA VAL A 154 8.25 18.01 2.14
C VAL A 154 9.19 18.58 1.09
N ARG A 155 10.20 17.80 0.68
CA ARG A 155 11.14 18.18 -0.38
C ARG A 155 10.77 17.45 -1.67
N LEU A 156 10.58 18.19 -2.75
CA LEU A 156 10.40 17.66 -4.08
C LEU A 156 11.69 17.91 -4.85
N TYR A 157 12.22 16.86 -5.47
CA TYR A 157 13.40 16.95 -6.32
C TYR A 157 12.95 16.79 -7.78
N ASP A 158 13.49 17.63 -8.65
CA ASP A 158 13.41 17.43 -10.09
C ASP A 158 14.30 16.25 -10.51
N LYS A 159 14.17 15.87 -11.78
CA LYS A 159 15.00 14.81 -12.39
C LYS A 159 16.32 15.38 -12.86
#